data_AF-A0A7Y2TZL1-F1
#
_entry.id   AF-A0A7Y2TZL1-F1
#
_cell.length_a   1.000
_cell.length_b   1.000
_cell.length_c   1.000
_cell.angle_alpha   90.00
_cell.angle_beta   90.00
_cell.angle_gamma   90.00
#
_symmetry.space_group_name_H-M   'P 1'
#
loop_
_entity.id
_entity.type
_entity.pdbx_description
1 polymer ?
#
loop_
_entity_poly.entity_id
_entity_poly.type
_entity_poly.pdbx_seq_one_letter_code
_entity_poly.pdbx_strand_id
1 'polypeptide(L)'
;MGLIGALFSMLFGGERNVVRDTVEVFRPNAEADAGRDATRYGASLAQFAAEFAQPRRGLFDRFIDGLNRLPRPFLALGTLGLFVSAMVEPIWFSQRMQGIALVPEPLWWLMGAIVSFYFGARHQTKSQEFQTGLAATLARAPQVAANIRELSDLLEEPVAQHETNRALADWRARNAR
;
A
#
# COMPACT_ATOMS: atom_id res chain seq x y z
N MET A 1 37.79 -1.92 65.29
CA MET A 1 37.53 -1.37 63.94
C MET A 1 38.48 -2.04 62.96
N GLY A 2 38.12 -3.25 62.51
CA GLY A 2 39.07 -4.17 61.88
C GLY A 2 39.26 -3.90 60.39
N LEU A 3 40.52 -3.72 59.97
CA LEU A 3 40.97 -3.70 58.57
C LEU A 3 40.49 -4.91 57.76
N ILE A 4 40.26 -6.05 58.43
CA ILE A 4 39.67 -7.25 57.83
C ILE A 4 38.24 -7.02 57.34
N GLY A 5 37.44 -6.21 58.04
CA GLY A 5 36.09 -5.85 57.62
C GLY A 5 36.07 -4.91 56.42
N ALA A 6 37.06 -4.03 56.29
CA ALA A 6 37.22 -3.15 55.13
C ALA A 6 37.68 -3.93 53.89
N LEU A 7 38.56 -4.93 54.05
CA LEU A 7 39.01 -5.79 52.96
C LEU A 7 37.87 -6.70 52.45
N PHE A 8 37.07 -7.27 53.37
CA PHE A 8 35.88 -8.05 53.02
C PHE A 8 34.78 -7.18 52.40
N SER A 9 34.59 -5.95 52.88
CA SER A 9 33.68 -4.98 52.26
C SER A 9 34.13 -4.53 50.87
N MET A 10 35.44 -4.52 50.58
CA MET A 10 35.96 -4.15 49.26
C MET A 10 35.86 -5.31 48.27
N LEU A 11 36.02 -6.55 48.74
CA LEU A 11 35.89 -7.76 47.93
C LEU A 11 34.43 -8.18 47.70
N PHE A 12 33.54 -7.97 48.68
CA PHE A 12 32.16 -8.47 48.66
C PHE A 12 31.08 -7.36 48.73
N GLY A 13 31.46 -6.08 48.85
CA GLY A 13 30.52 -4.96 49.01
C GLY A 13 29.87 -4.44 47.73
N GLY A 14 30.25 -4.96 46.54
CA GLY A 14 29.72 -4.56 45.23
C GLY A 14 28.72 -5.55 44.60
N GLU A 15 28.35 -6.61 45.33
CA GLU A 15 27.81 -7.85 44.74
C GLU A 15 26.34 -7.83 44.28
N ARG A 16 25.62 -6.70 44.35
CA ARG A 16 24.23 -6.69 43.84
C ARG A 16 24.09 -6.44 42.34
N ASN A 17 25.10 -5.86 41.68
CA ASN A 17 25.08 -5.66 40.22
C ASN A 17 26.01 -6.62 39.46
N VAL A 18 27.22 -6.91 39.97
CA VAL A 18 28.22 -7.72 39.24
C VAL A 18 27.81 -9.20 39.15
N VAL A 19 27.13 -9.73 40.17
CA VAL A 19 26.62 -11.12 40.13
C VAL A 19 25.44 -11.24 39.17
N ARG A 20 24.60 -10.20 39.06
CA ARG A 20 23.52 -10.15 38.05
C ARG A 20 24.11 -10.15 36.65
N ASP A 21 25.10 -9.29 36.39
CA ASP A 21 25.75 -9.18 35.09
C ASP A 21 26.52 -10.46 34.70
N THR A 22 27.07 -11.20 35.68
CA THR A 22 27.79 -12.46 35.41
C THR A 22 26.85 -13.67 35.27
N VAL A 23 25.72 -13.69 35.98
CA VAL A 23 24.73 -14.79 35.86
C VAL A 23 23.90 -14.64 34.58
N GLU A 24 23.64 -13.41 34.10
CA GLU A 24 23.01 -13.18 32.79
C GLU A 24 23.87 -13.68 31.60
N VAL A 25 25.18 -13.86 31.79
CA VAL A 25 26.10 -14.45 30.79
C VAL A 25 25.95 -15.97 30.68
N PHE A 26 25.52 -16.67 31.74
CA PHE A 26 25.35 -18.13 31.77
C PHE A 26 23.89 -18.60 31.80
N ARG A 27 22.95 -17.71 32.12
CA ARG A 27 21.52 -18.01 32.15
C ARG A 27 20.74 -16.82 31.58
N PRO A 28 20.04 -17.00 30.44
CA PRO A 28 19.22 -15.94 29.86
C PRO A 28 18.23 -15.39 30.88
N ASN A 29 18.15 -14.07 30.99
CA ASN A 29 17.15 -13.39 31.79
C ASN A 29 15.76 -13.68 31.19
N ALA A 30 14.92 -14.41 31.94
CA ALA A 30 13.65 -14.93 31.44
C ALA A 30 12.70 -13.83 30.94
N GLU A 31 12.73 -12.64 31.57
CA GLU A 31 11.97 -11.46 31.13
C GLU A 31 12.51 -10.90 29.80
N ALA A 32 13.83 -10.85 29.63
CA ALA A 32 14.46 -10.35 28.41
C ALA A 32 14.25 -11.31 27.24
N ASP A 33 14.27 -12.62 27.49
CA ASP A 33 13.90 -13.63 26.49
C ASP A 33 12.41 -13.59 26.15
N ALA A 34 11.52 -13.46 27.15
CA ALA A 34 10.10 -13.29 26.90
C ALA A 34 9.80 -12.02 26.06
N GLY A 35 10.50 -10.92 26.31
CA GLY A 35 10.40 -9.69 25.51
C GLY A 35 10.91 -9.87 24.07
N ARG A 36 12.03 -10.59 23.88
CA ARG A 36 12.57 -10.94 22.55
C ARG A 36 11.65 -11.88 21.78
N ASP A 37 11.03 -12.83 22.46
CA ASP A 37 10.08 -13.73 21.84
C ASP A 37 8.78 -13.01 21.50
N ALA A 38 8.25 -12.14 22.37
CA ALA A 38 7.08 -11.32 22.07
C ALA A 38 7.30 -10.42 20.84
N THR A 39 8.48 -9.82 20.70
CA THR A 39 8.83 -9.02 19.52
C THR A 39 8.96 -9.87 18.25
N ARG A 40 9.59 -11.06 18.34
CA ARG A 40 9.64 -12.02 17.22
C ARG A 40 8.27 -12.51 16.79
N TYR A 41 7.39 -12.83 17.74
CA TYR A 41 6.00 -13.21 17.49
C TYR A 41 5.19 -12.06 16.87
N GLY A 42 5.36 -10.84 17.35
CA GLY A 42 4.72 -9.66 16.76
C GLY A 42 5.17 -9.40 15.32
N ALA A 43 6.47 -9.52 15.07
CA ALA A 43 7.04 -9.36 13.72
C ALA A 43 6.57 -10.44 12.75
N SER A 44 6.50 -11.71 13.18
CA SER A 44 6.02 -12.80 12.34
C SER A 44 4.53 -12.67 12.04
N LEU A 45 3.70 -12.27 13.02
CA LEU A 45 2.28 -11.97 12.80
C LEU A 45 2.09 -10.79 11.84
N ALA A 46 2.90 -9.74 11.95
CA ALA A 46 2.86 -8.60 11.03
C ALA A 46 3.24 -9.01 9.60
N GLN A 47 4.26 -9.87 9.44
CA GLN A 47 4.63 -10.42 8.14
C GLN A 47 3.52 -11.31 7.56
N PHE A 48 2.97 -12.24 8.34
CA PHE A 48 1.86 -13.07 7.90
C PHE A 48 0.66 -12.21 7.50
N ALA A 49 0.31 -11.20 8.29
CA ALA A 49 -0.77 -10.27 7.95
C ALA A 49 -0.49 -9.53 6.63
N ALA A 50 0.76 -9.12 6.37
CA ALA A 50 1.15 -8.46 5.13
C ALA A 50 1.06 -9.39 3.91
N GLU A 51 1.46 -10.66 4.05
CA GLU A 51 1.38 -11.65 2.98
C GLU A 51 -0.07 -12.05 2.65
N PHE A 52 -0.93 -12.20 3.65
CA PHE A 52 -2.35 -12.50 3.44
C PHE A 52 -3.18 -11.28 3.03
N ALA A 53 -2.69 -10.06 3.23
CA ALA A 53 -3.37 -8.84 2.81
C ALA A 53 -3.43 -8.68 1.28
N GLN A 54 -2.63 -9.44 0.51
CA GLN A 54 -2.60 -9.34 -0.94
C GLN A 54 -3.45 -10.44 -1.58
N PRO A 55 -4.69 -10.14 -2.04
CA PRO A 55 -5.53 -11.15 -2.67
C PRO A 55 -4.88 -11.65 -3.96
N ARG A 56 -4.46 -12.93 -3.96
CA ARG A 56 -3.95 -13.61 -5.15
C ARG A 56 -5.12 -13.89 -6.10
N ARG A 57 -5.45 -12.90 -6.95
CA ARG A 57 -6.46 -13.07 -8.02
C ARG A 57 -6.00 -14.18 -8.96
N GLY A 58 -6.81 -15.23 -9.10
CA GLY A 58 -6.52 -16.37 -9.95
C GLY A 58 -6.52 -16.02 -11.44
N LEU A 59 -6.00 -16.91 -12.28
CA LEU A 59 -6.06 -16.75 -13.74
C LEU A 59 -7.50 -16.67 -14.24
N PHE A 60 -8.40 -17.46 -13.65
CA PHE A 60 -9.84 -17.42 -13.92
C PHE A 60 -10.43 -16.04 -13.60
N ASP A 61 -10.14 -15.48 -12.43
CA ASP A 61 -10.63 -14.15 -12.05
C ASP A 61 -10.17 -13.08 -13.03
N ARG A 62 -8.91 -13.15 -13.47
CA ARG A 62 -8.35 -12.21 -14.46
C ARG A 62 -9.02 -12.37 -15.83
N PHE A 63 -9.31 -13.59 -16.26
CA PHE A 63 -10.02 -13.85 -17.50
C PHE A 63 -11.45 -13.29 -17.45
N ILE A 64 -12.19 -13.57 -16.38
CA ILE A 64 -13.55 -13.06 -16.18
C ILE A 64 -13.56 -11.54 -16.05
N ASP A 65 -12.57 -10.95 -15.37
CA ASP A 65 -12.41 -9.49 -15.32
C ASP A 65 -12.10 -8.89 -16.69
N GLY A 66 -11.30 -9.58 -17.52
CA GLY A 66 -11.03 -9.21 -18.90
C GLY A 66 -12.30 -9.23 -19.74
N LEU A 67 -13.04 -10.32 -19.70
CA LEU A 67 -14.31 -10.50 -20.42
C LEU A 67 -15.33 -9.42 -20.04
N ASN A 68 -15.43 -9.07 -18.75
CA ASN A 68 -16.29 -8.00 -18.26
C ASN A 68 -15.86 -6.58 -18.68
N ARG A 69 -14.63 -6.40 -19.16
CA ARG A 69 -14.11 -5.12 -19.65
C ARG A 69 -14.24 -4.96 -21.16
N LEU A 70 -14.43 -6.06 -21.90
CA LEU A 70 -14.62 -6.05 -23.36
C LEU A 70 -15.85 -5.29 -23.88
N PRO A 71 -16.95 -5.09 -23.12
CA PRO A 71 -18.10 -4.33 -23.62
C PRO A 71 -17.72 -2.91 -24.08
N ARG A 72 -16.85 -2.21 -23.35
CA ARG A 72 -16.41 -0.86 -23.73
C ARG A 72 -15.65 -0.83 -25.07
N PRO A 73 -14.57 -1.63 -25.25
CA PRO A 73 -13.90 -1.76 -26.54
C PRO A 73 -14.84 -2.18 -27.67
N PHE A 74 -15.74 -3.14 -27.44
CA PHE A 74 -16.66 -3.59 -28.49
C PHE A 74 -17.68 -2.54 -28.88
N LEU A 75 -18.17 -1.73 -27.95
CA LEU A 75 -19.03 -0.60 -28.30
C LEU A 75 -18.28 0.42 -29.17
N ALA A 76 -17.04 0.77 -28.79
CA ALA A 76 -16.24 1.73 -29.57
C ALA A 76 -15.87 1.20 -30.96
N LEU A 77 -15.40 -0.05 -31.06
CA LEU A 77 -15.07 -0.67 -32.34
C LEU A 77 -16.33 -0.94 -33.18
N GLY A 78 -17.43 -1.31 -32.52
CA GLY A 78 -18.72 -1.53 -33.16
C GLY A 78 -19.30 -0.25 -33.77
N THR A 79 -19.23 0.88 -33.09
CA THR A 79 -19.69 2.17 -33.65
C THR A 79 -18.80 2.62 -34.82
N LEU A 80 -17.48 2.49 -34.70
CA LEU A 80 -16.57 2.77 -35.81
C LEU A 80 -16.85 1.85 -37.00
N GLY A 81 -17.04 0.54 -36.76
CA GLY A 81 -17.41 -0.43 -37.79
C GLY A 81 -18.75 -0.11 -38.44
N LEU A 82 -19.72 0.39 -37.68
CA LEU A 82 -21.02 0.83 -38.19
C LEU A 82 -20.84 1.97 -39.20
N PHE A 83 -20.06 3.00 -38.86
CA PHE A 83 -19.76 4.12 -39.76
C PHE A 83 -19.03 3.66 -41.02
N VAL A 84 -18.04 2.78 -40.88
CA VAL A 84 -17.33 2.21 -42.03
C VAL A 84 -18.29 1.41 -42.92
N SER A 85 -19.17 0.59 -42.33
CA SER A 85 -20.15 -0.21 -43.09
C SER A 85 -21.12 0.67 -43.89
N ALA A 86 -21.51 1.82 -43.33
CA ALA A 86 -22.38 2.78 -44.00
C ALA A 86 -21.69 3.43 -45.22
N MET A 87 -20.36 3.61 -45.19
CA MET A 87 -19.59 4.16 -46.30
C MET A 87 -19.24 3.13 -47.36
N VAL A 88 -18.93 1.89 -46.96
CA VAL A 88 -18.51 0.81 -47.87
C VAL A 88 -19.71 0.24 -48.64
N GLU A 89 -20.84 -0.04 -47.97
CA GLU A 89 -22.00 -0.68 -48.59
C GLU A 89 -23.33 -0.06 -48.09
N PRO A 90 -23.71 1.13 -48.59
CA PRO A 90 -24.81 1.91 -48.04
C PRO A 90 -26.19 1.25 -48.21
N ILE A 91 -26.40 0.49 -49.28
CA ILE A 91 -27.66 -0.23 -49.52
C ILE A 91 -27.83 -1.33 -48.47
N TRP A 92 -26.79 -2.13 -48.23
CA TRP A 92 -26.82 -3.18 -47.21
C TRP A 92 -27.09 -2.59 -45.82
N PHE A 93 -26.41 -1.50 -45.48
CA PHE A 93 -26.59 -0.80 -44.21
C PHE A 93 -28.03 -0.28 -44.04
N SER A 94 -28.58 0.40 -45.05
CA SER A 94 -29.93 0.97 -44.99
C SER A 94 -31.02 -0.08 -44.79
N GLN A 95 -30.89 -1.26 -45.42
CA GLN A 95 -31.83 -2.37 -45.22
C GLN A 95 -31.85 -2.85 -43.76
N ARG A 96 -30.70 -2.89 -43.07
CA ARG A 96 -30.65 -3.30 -41.65
C ARG A 96 -31.21 -2.21 -40.75
N MET A 97 -30.98 -0.93 -41.08
CA MET A 97 -31.58 0.19 -40.34
C MET A 97 -33.10 0.21 -40.42
N GLN A 98 -33.70 -0.20 -41.54
CA GLN A 98 -35.17 -0.37 -41.62
C GLN A 98 -35.68 -1.41 -40.62
N GLY A 99 -34.96 -2.53 -40.45
CA GLY A 99 -35.30 -3.52 -39.42
C GLY A 99 -35.21 -2.97 -37.99
N ILE A 100 -34.18 -2.18 -37.70
CA ILE A 100 -34.01 -1.51 -36.39
C ILE A 100 -35.13 -0.50 -36.13
N ALA A 101 -35.55 0.24 -37.16
CA ALA A 101 -36.64 1.22 -37.05
C ALA A 101 -37.99 0.59 -36.71
N LEU A 102 -38.18 -0.69 -37.03
CA LEU A 102 -39.39 -1.45 -36.70
C LEU A 102 -39.38 -2.03 -35.28
N VAL A 103 -38.26 -1.94 -34.55
CA VAL A 103 -38.16 -2.44 -33.18
C VAL A 103 -39.08 -1.62 -32.27
N PRO A 104 -40.06 -2.25 -31.57
CA PRO A 104 -40.96 -1.55 -30.66
C PRO A 104 -40.22 -0.79 -29.56
N GLU A 105 -40.72 0.40 -29.21
CA GLU A 105 -40.19 1.23 -28.13
C GLU A 105 -40.00 0.47 -26.79
N PRO A 106 -40.93 -0.42 -26.35
CA PRO A 106 -40.74 -1.17 -25.11
C PRO A 106 -39.50 -2.06 -25.09
N LEU A 107 -39.04 -2.58 -26.24
CA LEU A 107 -37.84 -3.40 -26.31
C LEU A 107 -36.57 -2.58 -26.10
N TRP A 108 -36.56 -1.32 -26.54
CA TRP A 108 -35.47 -0.39 -26.24
C TRP A 108 -35.37 -0.11 -24.75
N TRP A 109 -36.51 0.12 -24.09
CA TRP A 109 -36.58 0.26 -22.64
C TRP A 109 -36.10 -0.98 -21.92
N LEU A 110 -36.51 -2.17 -22.36
CA LEU A 110 -36.07 -3.44 -21.78
C LEU A 110 -34.56 -3.64 -21.92
N MET A 111 -33.99 -3.40 -23.11
CA MET A 111 -32.56 -3.49 -23.32
C MET A 111 -31.79 -2.50 -22.42
N GLY A 112 -32.25 -1.25 -22.34
CA GLY A 112 -31.69 -0.24 -21.46
C GLY A 112 -31.74 -0.66 -19.98
N ALA A 113 -32.86 -1.24 -19.53
CA ALA A 113 -33.02 -1.73 -18.17
C ALA A 113 -32.08 -2.90 -17.85
N ILE A 114 -31.96 -3.90 -18.74
CA ILE A 114 -31.08 -5.06 -18.54
C ILE A 114 -29.61 -4.62 -18.46
N VAL A 115 -29.16 -3.78 -19.40
CA VAL A 115 -27.78 -3.27 -19.43
C VAL A 115 -27.51 -2.42 -18.17
N SER A 116 -28.44 -1.54 -17.81
CA SER A 116 -28.33 -0.70 -16.61
C SER A 116 -28.29 -1.53 -15.33
N PHE A 117 -29.08 -2.60 -15.23
CA PHE A 117 -29.05 -3.49 -14.08
C PHE A 117 -27.71 -4.24 -13.99
N TYR A 118 -27.25 -4.83 -15.10
CA TYR A 118 -25.99 -5.58 -15.17
C TYR A 118 -24.77 -4.72 -14.78
N PHE A 119 -24.64 -3.55 -15.39
CA PHE A 119 -23.49 -2.67 -15.14
C PHE A 119 -23.67 -1.78 -13.91
N GLY A 120 -24.90 -1.38 -13.58
CA GLY A 120 -25.21 -0.54 -12.43
C GLY A 120 -24.95 -1.24 -11.10
N ALA A 121 -25.31 -2.53 -10.97
CA ALA A 121 -25.01 -3.31 -9.77
C ALA A 121 -23.49 -3.52 -9.58
N ARG A 122 -22.73 -3.72 -10.66
CA ARG A 122 -21.27 -3.90 -10.59
C ARG A 122 -20.49 -2.61 -10.37
N HIS A 123 -21.05 -1.45 -10.70
CA HIS A 123 -20.45 -0.17 -10.35
C HIS A 123 -20.57 0.15 -8.85
N GLN A 124 -21.61 -0.34 -8.16
CA GLN A 124 -21.78 -0.14 -6.72
C GLN A 124 -20.73 -0.89 -5.88
N THR A 125 -20.36 -2.12 -6.27
CA THR A 125 -19.32 -2.89 -5.56
C THR A 125 -17.94 -2.24 -5.66
N LYS A 126 -17.63 -1.60 -6.79
CA LYS A 126 -16.36 -0.87 -6.94
C LYS A 126 -16.27 0.41 -6.10
N SER A 127 -17.41 1.08 -5.87
CA SER A 127 -17.48 2.21 -4.94
C SER A 127 -17.23 1.78 -3.50
N GLN A 128 -17.66 0.57 -3.10
CA GLN A 128 -17.36 0.01 -1.79
C GLN A 128 -15.87 -0.32 -1.63
N GLU A 129 -15.24 -0.94 -2.64
CA GLU A 129 -13.79 -1.18 -2.64
C GLU A 129 -12.98 0.11 -2.48
N PHE A 130 -13.43 1.20 -3.12
CA PHE A 130 -12.81 2.52 -2.98
C PHE A 130 -12.94 3.06 -1.56
N GLN A 131 -14.13 2.96 -0.94
CA GLN A 131 -14.35 3.37 0.45
C GLN A 131 -13.50 2.55 1.43
N THR A 132 -13.39 1.23 1.24
CA THR A 132 -12.53 0.37 2.07
C THR A 132 -11.05 0.73 1.91
N GLY A 133 -10.60 1.01 0.68
CA GLY A 133 -9.22 1.47 0.42
C GLY A 133 -8.91 2.83 1.04
N LEU A 134 -9.88 3.76 1.02
CA LEU A 134 -9.78 5.06 1.68
C LEU A 134 -9.68 4.91 3.20
N ALA A 135 -10.52 4.06 3.80
CA ALA A 135 -10.48 3.76 5.22
C ALA A 135 -9.13 3.14 5.64
N ALA A 136 -8.60 2.19 4.86
CA ALA A 136 -7.30 1.58 5.11
C ALA A 136 -6.13 2.58 4.98
N THR A 137 -6.23 3.54 4.06
CA THR A 137 -5.23 4.60 3.88
C THR A 137 -5.28 5.61 5.03
N LEU A 138 -6.47 6.04 5.44
CA LEU A 138 -6.68 6.93 6.58
C LEU A 138 -6.21 6.30 7.90
N ALA A 139 -6.41 4.99 8.08
CA ALA A 139 -5.90 4.25 9.24
C ALA A 139 -4.36 4.25 9.34
N ARG A 140 -3.65 4.37 8.20
CA ARG A 140 -2.18 4.42 8.15
C ARG A 140 -1.60 5.85 8.19
N ALA A 141 -2.44 6.88 7.98
CA ALA A 141 -2.03 8.28 8.02
C ALA A 141 -1.27 8.69 9.31
N PRO A 142 -1.70 8.32 10.54
CA PRO A 142 -0.96 8.69 11.75
C PRO A 142 0.42 8.02 11.83
N GLN A 143 0.55 6.78 11.34
CA GLN A 143 1.83 6.06 11.29
C GLN A 143 2.79 6.75 10.30
N VAL A 144 2.30 7.14 9.13
CA VAL A 144 3.11 7.89 8.14
C VAL A 144 3.54 9.25 8.70
N ALA A 145 2.66 9.95 9.40
CA ALA A 145 3.00 11.23 10.03
C ALA A 145 4.00 11.09 11.19
N ALA A 146 3.99 9.96 11.91
CA ALA A 146 4.99 9.65 12.94
C ALA A 146 6.35 9.35 12.30
N ASN A 147 6.38 8.49 11.27
CA ASN A 147 7.60 8.16 10.55
C ASN A 147 8.24 9.41 9.89
N ILE A 148 7.43 10.32 9.35
CA ILE A 148 7.93 11.59 8.78
C ILE A 148 8.57 12.45 9.87
N ARG A 149 7.96 12.55 11.06
CA ARG A 149 8.54 13.29 12.18
C ARG A 149 9.86 12.69 12.64
N GLU A 150 9.91 11.37 12.79
CA GLU A 150 11.15 10.66 13.17
C GLU A 150 12.26 10.87 12.12
N LEU A 151 11.93 10.84 10.83
CA LEU A 151 12.89 11.15 9.76
C LEU A 151 13.33 12.62 9.79
N SER A 152 12.44 13.57 10.08
CA SER A 152 12.78 14.98 10.24
C SER A 152 13.70 15.18 11.44
N ASP A 153 13.44 14.53 12.58
CA ASP A 153 14.26 14.63 13.78
C ASP A 153 15.67 14.05 13.55
N LEU A 154 15.79 12.97 12.75
CA LEU A 154 17.09 12.43 12.32
C LEU A 154 17.84 13.33 11.32
N LEU A 155 17.11 14.12 10.54
CA LEU A 155 17.70 15.15 9.66
C LEU A 155 18.07 16.44 10.43
N GLU A 156 17.41 16.68 11.57
CA GLU A 156 17.65 17.78 12.49
C GLU A 156 18.71 17.47 13.55
N GLU A 157 19.22 16.22 13.65
CA GLU A 157 20.48 15.96 14.36
C GLU A 157 21.53 16.95 13.84
N PRO A 158 22.27 17.62 14.75
CA PRO A 158 23.20 18.64 14.34
C PRO A 158 24.26 17.97 13.50
N VAL A 159 24.15 18.13 12.17
CA VAL A 159 25.27 17.97 11.25
C VAL A 159 26.32 18.91 11.80
N ALA A 160 27.21 18.36 12.60
CA ALA A 160 28.35 19.03 13.19
C ALA A 160 29.03 19.77 12.06
N GLN A 161 28.82 21.09 11.99
CA GLN A 161 29.40 22.07 11.06
C GLN A 161 30.32 21.45 10.01
N HIS A 162 29.79 20.61 9.11
CA HIS A 162 30.58 20.04 8.03
C HIS A 162 30.57 21.14 6.99
N GLU A 163 31.59 21.99 7.15
CA GLU A 163 32.12 22.96 6.21
C GLU A 163 31.13 23.32 5.12
N THR A 164 30.53 24.52 5.24
CA THR A 164 30.06 25.34 4.11
C THR A 164 30.64 24.81 2.81
N ASN A 165 29.81 24.13 2.02
CA ASN A 165 30.24 23.42 0.81
C ASN A 165 31.20 24.30 0.01
N ARG A 166 32.50 23.99 0.06
CA ARG A 166 33.55 24.85 -0.52
C ARG A 166 33.35 25.03 -2.02
N ALA A 167 32.84 24.00 -2.70
CA ALA A 167 32.53 24.08 -4.12
C ALA A 167 31.39 25.09 -4.41
N LEU A 168 30.40 25.19 -3.52
CA LEU A 168 29.31 26.15 -3.63
C LEU A 168 29.77 27.59 -3.34
N ALA A 169 30.68 27.77 -2.37
CA ALA A 169 31.29 29.07 -2.08
C ALA A 169 32.16 29.54 -3.26
N ASP A 170 32.97 28.66 -3.82
CA ASP A 170 33.81 28.92 -4.99
C ASP A 170 33.01 29.25 -6.25
N TRP A 171 31.87 28.59 -6.48
CA TRP A 171 31.00 28.87 -7.61
C TRP A 171 30.35 30.25 -7.49
N ARG A 172 29.88 30.63 -6.29
CA ARG A 172 29.31 31.96 -6.04
C ARG A 172 30.35 33.06 -6.20
N ALA A 173 31.58 32.83 -5.78
CA ALA A 173 32.69 33.79 -5.94
C ALA A 173 33.07 34.00 -7.42
N ARG A 174 32.98 32.95 -8.26
CA ARG A 174 33.26 33.03 -9.70
C ARG A 174 32.16 33.73 -10.50
N ASN A 175 30.91 33.59 -10.07
CA ASN A 175 29.73 34.11 -10.77
C ASN A 175 29.23 35.48 -10.27
N ALA A 176 29.92 36.08 -9.29
CA ALA A 176 29.62 37.42 -8.76
C ALA A 176 30.47 38.54 -9.40
N ARG A 177 31.13 38.26 -10.53
CA ARG A 177 31.76 39.25 -11.42
C ARG A 177 31.02 39.26 -12.76
#